data_AF-A0A7S1UB51-F1
#
_entry.id   AF-A0A7S1UB51-F1
#
_cell.length_a   1.000
_cell.length_b   1.000
_cell.length_c   1.000
_cell.angle_alpha   90.00
_cell.angle_beta   90.00
_cell.angle_gamma   90.00
#
_symmetry.space_group_name_H-M   'P 1'
#
loop_
_entity.id
_entity.type
_entity.pdbx_description
1 polymer ?
#
loop_
_entity_poly.entity_id
_entity_poly.type
_entity_poly.pdbx_seq_one_letter_code
_entity_poly.pdbx_strand_id
1 'polypeptide(L)'
;MMLASRSQALLVALGTVTSLRVPLTRSTRLTSTMAASAPSIDSHLHIWSSRAPYATPPPENLGDDVASAEALLAVMDRCGVDKALVVQPINYQYDHTYVMEEMERHRDRLKVMMLADPTLSPDEACAFVSDLADRGCCGIRFNPYLWPEG
;
A
#
# COMPACT_ATOMS: atom_id res chain seq x y z
N MET A 1 -50.91 35.99 -58.09
CA MET A 1 -51.52 35.14 -59.13
C MET A 1 -52.02 33.88 -58.44
N MET A 2 -53.35 33.69 -58.38
CA MET A 2 -54.15 32.45 -58.11
C MET A 2 -53.75 31.49 -56.97
N LEU A 3 -54.64 30.78 -56.27
CA LEU A 3 -56.04 30.87 -55.85
C LEU A 3 -56.24 29.63 -54.97
N ALA A 4 -56.80 29.80 -53.76
CA ALA A 4 -57.64 28.91 -52.96
C ALA A 4 -57.50 27.36 -52.97
N SER A 5 -57.76 26.79 -51.77
CA SER A 5 -58.79 25.76 -51.49
C SER A 5 -58.30 24.41 -50.94
N ARG A 6 -58.64 24.08 -49.68
CA ARG A 6 -59.78 23.21 -49.29
C ARG A 6 -59.72 22.81 -47.80
N SER A 7 -60.91 22.70 -47.22
CA SER A 7 -61.25 22.32 -45.83
C SER A 7 -61.22 20.80 -45.55
N GLN A 8 -61.51 20.45 -44.29
CA GLN A 8 -61.94 19.16 -43.68
C GLN A 8 -60.86 18.52 -42.78
N ALA A 9 -61.13 17.89 -41.63
CA ALA A 9 -62.32 17.69 -40.81
C ALA A 9 -61.85 17.25 -39.40
N LEU A 10 -62.74 17.44 -38.42
CA LEU A 10 -62.64 17.07 -37.01
C LEU A 10 -62.64 15.54 -36.80
N LEU A 11 -61.80 15.03 -35.89
CA LEU A 11 -62.14 13.85 -35.09
C LEU A 11 -61.40 13.88 -33.73
N VAL A 12 -62.19 14.01 -32.66
CA VAL A 12 -61.74 13.89 -31.26
C VAL A 12 -61.85 12.42 -30.86
N ALA A 13 -60.75 11.81 -30.43
CA ALA A 13 -60.75 10.47 -29.84
C ALA A 13 -60.56 10.57 -28.32
N LEU A 14 -61.57 10.15 -27.57
CA LEU A 14 -61.53 9.95 -26.12
C LEU A 14 -60.73 8.68 -25.81
N GLY A 15 -59.56 8.84 -25.17
CA GLY A 15 -58.79 7.72 -24.63
C GLY A 15 -59.23 7.39 -23.20
N THR A 16 -59.54 6.13 -22.94
CA THR A 16 -59.85 5.58 -21.62
C THR A 16 -58.59 5.44 -20.77
N VAL A 17 -58.65 5.88 -19.50
CA VAL A 17 -57.56 5.70 -18.53
C VAL A 17 -57.71 4.35 -17.85
N THR A 18 -56.82 3.41 -18.15
CA THR A 18 -56.72 2.14 -17.42
C THR A 18 -55.71 2.30 -16.29
N SER A 19 -56.19 2.32 -15.03
CA SER A 19 -55.34 2.38 -13.83
C SER A 19 -54.63 1.04 -13.60
N LEU A 20 -53.32 0.97 -13.85
CA LEU A 20 -52.49 -0.15 -13.41
C LEU A 20 -52.17 0.00 -11.91
N ARG A 21 -52.57 -0.99 -11.09
CA ARG A 21 -52.09 -1.15 -9.72
C ARG A 21 -50.72 -1.83 -9.74
N VAL A 22 -49.68 -1.11 -9.31
CA VAL A 22 -48.34 -1.67 -9.07
C VAL A 22 -48.33 -2.28 -7.66
N PRO A 23 -47.89 -3.54 -7.46
CA PRO A 23 -47.74 -4.11 -6.13
C PRO A 23 -46.58 -3.42 -5.40
N LEU A 24 -46.79 -3.00 -4.15
CA LEU A 24 -45.71 -2.54 -3.28
C LEU A 24 -44.74 -3.70 -3.03
N THR A 25 -43.57 -3.67 -3.65
CA THR A 25 -42.46 -4.55 -3.30
C THR A 25 -41.90 -4.12 -1.95
N ARG A 26 -41.86 -5.09 -1.03
CA ARG A 26 -41.25 -4.98 0.30
C ARG A 26 -39.79 -4.58 0.14
N SER A 27 -39.43 -3.38 0.62
CA SER A 27 -38.08 -2.85 0.61
C SER A 27 -37.13 -3.79 1.37
N THR A 28 -36.37 -4.60 0.64
CA THR A 28 -35.19 -5.28 1.17
C THR A 28 -34.17 -4.20 1.51
N ARG A 29 -33.87 -4.01 2.81
CA ARG A 29 -32.68 -3.25 3.20
C ARG A 29 -31.47 -4.00 2.66
N LEU A 30 -30.84 -3.44 1.64
CA LEU A 30 -29.48 -3.78 1.27
C LEU A 30 -28.60 -3.35 2.46
N THR A 31 -28.12 -4.32 3.23
CA THR A 31 -27.00 -4.08 4.13
C THR A 31 -25.80 -3.75 3.26
N SER A 32 -25.44 -2.47 3.20
CA SER A 32 -24.19 -2.02 2.59
C SER A 32 -23.05 -2.60 3.41
N THR A 33 -22.43 -3.67 2.93
CA THR A 33 -21.08 -4.04 3.34
C THR A 33 -20.21 -2.86 2.96
N MET A 34 -19.78 -2.06 3.94
CA MET A 34 -18.71 -1.09 3.74
C MET A 34 -17.50 -1.89 3.25
N ALA A 35 -17.07 -1.66 2.01
CA ALA A 35 -15.82 -2.20 1.52
C ALA A 35 -14.73 -1.74 2.48
N ALA A 36 -13.92 -2.68 3.00
CA ALA A 36 -12.79 -2.32 3.83
C ALA A 36 -11.91 -1.34 3.04
N SER A 37 -11.57 -0.21 3.66
CA SER A 37 -10.59 0.73 3.11
C SER A 37 -9.31 -0.04 2.77
N ALA A 38 -8.64 0.34 1.68
CA ALA A 38 -7.27 -0.11 1.45
C ALA A 38 -6.39 0.30 2.66
N PRO A 39 -5.40 -0.52 3.05
CA PRO A 39 -4.55 -0.22 4.19
C PRO A 39 -3.73 1.03 3.92
N SER A 40 -3.57 1.89 4.94
CA SER A 40 -2.59 2.97 4.94
C SER A 40 -1.18 2.38 5.12
N ILE A 41 -0.23 2.79 4.27
CA ILE A 41 1.12 2.23 4.27
C ILE A 41 2.13 3.36 4.40
N ASP A 42 2.95 3.34 5.46
CA ASP A 42 4.17 4.13 5.49
C ASP A 42 5.22 3.44 4.60
N SER A 43 5.65 4.14 3.56
CA SER A 43 6.47 3.56 2.50
C SER A 43 7.98 3.77 2.70
N HIS A 44 8.40 4.56 3.70
CA HIS A 44 9.81 4.85 3.88
C HIS A 44 10.18 5.20 5.32
N LEU A 45 10.69 4.20 6.03
CA LEU A 45 11.27 4.38 7.35
C LEU A 45 12.39 3.37 7.60
N HIS A 46 13.03 3.53 8.74
CA HIS A 46 14.09 2.65 9.22
C HIS A 46 13.75 2.17 10.62
N ILE A 47 14.17 0.94 10.93
CA ILE A 47 14.19 0.43 12.30
C ILE A 47 15.58 -0.08 12.64
N TRP A 48 15.98 0.05 13.89
CA TRP A 48 17.22 -0.50 14.42
C TRP A 48 17.14 -0.72 15.93
N SER A 49 18.02 -1.58 16.42
CA SER A 49 18.25 -1.90 17.81
C SER A 49 19.70 -2.32 18.06
N SER A 50 20.18 -1.99 19.25
CA SER A 50 21.45 -2.44 19.79
C SER A 50 21.58 -3.97 19.95
N ARG A 51 20.49 -4.72 19.75
CA ARG A 51 20.47 -6.19 19.66
C ARG A 51 21.24 -6.74 18.46
N ALA A 52 21.48 -5.91 17.43
CA ALA A 52 22.27 -6.28 16.26
C ALA A 52 23.51 -5.38 16.16
N PRO A 53 24.63 -5.90 15.64
CA PRO A 53 25.87 -5.13 15.52
C PRO A 53 25.71 -3.98 14.53
N TYR A 54 26.10 -2.77 14.93
CA TYR A 54 26.12 -1.62 14.03
C TYR A 54 27.41 -1.59 13.21
N ALA A 55 27.27 -1.46 11.89
CA ALA A 55 28.35 -1.03 11.00
C ALA A 55 28.60 0.49 11.13
N THR A 56 27.54 1.27 11.39
CA THR A 56 27.63 2.70 11.72
C THR A 56 26.65 3.00 12.85
N PRO A 57 27.07 3.64 13.95
CA PRO A 57 26.18 3.91 15.08
C PRO A 57 25.03 4.84 14.67
N PRO A 58 23.83 4.68 15.26
CA PRO A 58 22.73 5.61 15.04
C PRO A 58 23.01 6.98 15.67
N PRO A 59 22.27 8.03 15.27
CA PRO A 59 22.28 9.31 15.97
C PRO A 59 21.97 9.12 17.47
N GLU A 60 22.64 9.88 18.33
CA GLU A 60 22.57 9.71 19.79
C GLU A 60 21.13 9.79 20.35
N ASN A 61 20.28 10.59 19.73
CA ASN A 61 18.89 10.80 20.14
C ASN A 61 17.89 9.79 19.56
N LEU A 62 18.36 8.78 18.81
CA LEU A 62 17.52 7.79 18.17
C LEU A 62 17.98 6.38 18.58
N GLY A 63 17.81 6.08 19.87
CA GLY A 63 18.09 4.76 20.45
C GLY A 63 16.96 3.75 20.20
N ASP A 64 17.12 2.59 20.83
CA ASP A 64 16.18 1.46 20.75
C ASP A 64 14.75 1.82 21.21
N ASP A 65 14.61 2.78 22.12
CA ASP A 65 13.34 3.29 22.63
C ASP A 65 12.53 4.07 21.58
N VAL A 66 13.19 4.55 20.52
CA VAL A 66 12.58 5.32 19.45
C VAL A 66 12.51 4.54 18.13
N ALA A 67 13.55 3.77 17.81
CA ALA A 67 13.75 3.21 16.48
C ALA A 67 13.54 1.69 16.37
N SER A 68 13.22 1.00 17.47
CA SER A 68 12.89 -0.43 17.43
C SER A 68 11.59 -0.69 16.64
N ALA A 69 11.40 -1.94 16.20
CA ALA A 69 10.15 -2.38 15.57
C ALA A 69 8.94 -2.16 16.49
N GLU A 70 9.10 -2.41 17.79
CA GLU A 70 8.06 -2.22 18.79
C GLU A 70 7.70 -0.74 18.97
N ALA A 71 8.70 0.14 19.01
CA ALA A 71 8.47 1.59 19.06
C ALA A 71 7.72 2.08 17.83
N LEU A 72 8.11 1.59 16.63
CA LEU A 72 7.43 1.89 15.38
C LEU A 72 5.97 1.43 15.41
N LEU A 73 5.69 0.18 15.77
CA LEU A 73 4.33 -0.36 15.81
C LEU A 73 3.45 0.46 16.77
N ALA A 74 3.98 0.85 17.92
CA ALA A 74 3.26 1.72 18.85
C ALA A 74 2.94 3.10 18.24
N VAL A 75 3.83 3.68 17.43
CA VAL A 75 3.57 4.93 16.69
C VAL A 75 2.53 4.71 15.60
N MET A 76 2.66 3.64 14.81
CA MET A 76 1.71 3.27 13.75
C MET A 76 0.29 3.15 14.29
N ASP A 77 0.11 2.47 15.42
CA ASP A 77 -1.20 2.29 16.05
C ASP A 77 -1.80 3.63 16.54
N ARG A 78 -0.98 4.54 17.07
CA ARG A 78 -1.44 5.89 17.45
C ARG A 78 -1.81 6.76 16.26
N CYS A 79 -1.16 6.56 15.12
CA CYS A 79 -1.35 7.35 13.90
C CYS A 79 -2.36 6.75 12.91
N GLY A 80 -2.86 5.53 13.15
CA GLY A 80 -3.75 4.83 12.22
C GLY A 80 -3.04 4.37 10.94
N VAL A 81 -1.76 3.99 11.06
CA VAL A 81 -0.97 3.41 9.96
C VAL A 81 -1.07 1.89 10.00
N ASP A 82 -1.64 1.29 8.96
CA ASP A 82 -1.91 -0.15 8.93
C ASP A 82 -0.65 -0.98 8.67
N LYS A 83 0.25 -0.51 7.79
CA LYS A 83 1.46 -1.27 7.39
C LYS A 83 2.65 -0.35 7.17
N ALA A 84 3.86 -0.91 7.18
CA ALA A 84 5.08 -0.17 6.88
C ALA A 84 6.07 -0.95 6.02
N LEU A 85 6.79 -0.22 5.18
CA LEU A 85 7.96 -0.69 4.44
C LEU A 85 9.24 -0.21 5.15
N VAL A 86 9.91 -1.14 5.82
CA VAL A 86 11.21 -0.95 6.42
C VAL A 86 12.27 -0.93 5.33
N VAL A 87 12.88 0.22 5.11
CA VAL A 87 14.05 0.34 4.24
C VAL A 87 15.28 -0.01 5.07
N GLN A 88 16.15 -0.89 4.55
CA GLN A 88 17.38 -1.26 5.23
C GLN A 88 18.15 -0.01 5.71
N PRO A 89 18.37 0.15 7.03
CA PRO A 89 19.10 1.28 7.56
C PRO A 89 20.58 1.15 7.22
N ILE A 90 21.24 2.29 7.01
CA ILE A 90 22.69 2.31 6.76
C ILE A 90 23.49 1.80 7.96
N ASN A 91 22.90 1.85 9.16
CA ASN A 91 23.49 1.40 10.41
C ASN A 91 23.90 -0.08 10.39
N TYR A 92 23.26 -0.90 9.57
CA TYR A 92 23.59 -2.32 9.38
C TYR A 92 24.23 -2.62 8.02
N GLN A 93 24.40 -1.61 7.16
CA GLN A 93 24.87 -1.78 5.78
C GLN A 93 24.17 -2.96 5.07
N TYR A 94 24.90 -4.02 4.74
CA TYR A 94 24.42 -5.18 3.99
C TYR A 94 24.02 -6.37 4.88
N ASP A 95 24.03 -6.21 6.22
CA ASP A 95 23.46 -7.18 7.14
C ASP A 95 21.95 -6.91 7.33
N HIS A 96 21.12 -7.72 6.65
CA HIS A 96 19.66 -7.63 6.76
C HIS A 96 19.07 -8.48 7.89
N THR A 97 19.90 -9.16 8.70
CA THR A 97 19.42 -10.14 9.69
C THR A 97 18.37 -9.53 10.62
N TYR A 98 18.66 -8.38 11.22
CA TYR A 98 17.74 -7.71 12.14
C TYR A 98 16.39 -7.38 11.48
N VAL A 99 16.41 -6.66 10.36
CA VAL A 99 15.16 -6.20 9.72
C VAL A 99 14.33 -7.37 9.19
N MET A 100 14.98 -8.44 8.72
CA MET A 100 14.29 -9.64 8.25
C MET A 100 13.66 -10.42 9.41
N GLU A 101 14.32 -10.51 10.55
CA GLU A 101 13.72 -11.10 11.75
C GLU A 101 12.53 -10.29 12.26
N GLU A 102 12.61 -8.95 12.29
CA GLU A 102 11.49 -8.11 12.70
C GLU A 102 10.32 -8.21 11.71
N MET A 103 10.61 -8.27 10.41
CA MET A 103 9.60 -8.56 9.40
C MET A 103 8.94 -9.92 9.66
N GLU A 104 9.71 -10.96 10.01
CA GLU A 104 9.17 -12.28 10.32
C GLU A 104 8.29 -12.28 11.58
N ARG A 105 8.68 -11.54 12.63
CA ARG A 105 7.89 -11.35 13.85
C ARG A 105 6.58 -10.60 13.59
N HIS A 106 6.60 -9.66 12.64
CA HIS A 106 5.49 -8.74 12.36
C HIS A 106 5.01 -8.79 10.89
N ARG A 107 4.95 -9.98 10.29
CA ARG A 107 4.68 -10.17 8.84
C ARG A 107 3.37 -9.58 8.34
N ASP A 108 2.40 -9.41 9.24
CA ASP A 108 1.10 -8.81 8.94
C ASP A 108 1.19 -7.28 8.81
N ARG A 109 2.17 -6.64 9.45
CA ARG A 109 2.37 -5.19 9.50
C ARG A 109 3.56 -4.71 8.66
N LEU A 110 4.64 -5.49 8.60
CA LEU A 110 5.93 -5.03 8.06
C LEU A 110 6.32 -5.76 6.78
N LYS A 111 6.95 -5.01 5.88
CA LYS A 111 7.74 -5.50 4.74
C LYS A 111 9.11 -4.85 4.75
N VAL A 112 10.08 -5.47 4.08
CA VAL A 112 11.47 -4.98 4.01
C VAL A 112 11.85 -4.66 2.57
N MET A 113 12.61 -3.59 2.40
CA MET A 113 13.40 -3.26 1.21
C MET A 113 14.88 -3.41 1.54
N MET A 114 15.59 -4.21 0.75
CA MET A 114 17.02 -4.48 0.92
C MET A 114 17.89 -3.32 0.41
N LEU A 115 19.18 -3.37 0.73
CA LEU A 115 20.20 -2.46 0.21
C LEU A 115 21.09 -3.27 -0.74
N ALA A 116 21.27 -2.79 -1.97
CA ALA A 116 22.16 -3.41 -2.94
C ALA A 116 23.63 -3.22 -2.52
N ASP A 117 24.37 -4.33 -2.47
CA ASP A 117 25.81 -4.34 -2.22
C ASP A 117 26.58 -4.22 -3.55
N PRO A 118 27.29 -3.11 -3.81
CA PRO A 118 28.05 -2.90 -5.04
C PRO A 118 29.35 -3.70 -5.10
N THR A 119 29.71 -4.42 -4.04
CA THR A 119 30.94 -5.24 -3.99
C THR A 119 30.74 -6.65 -4.52
N LEU A 120 29.48 -7.10 -4.66
CA LEU A 120 29.14 -8.41 -5.18
C LEU A 120 29.32 -8.48 -6.70
N SER A 121 29.77 -9.63 -7.19
CA SER A 121 29.68 -9.95 -8.62
C SER A 121 28.22 -10.03 -9.07
N PRO A 122 27.92 -9.91 -10.38
CA PRO A 122 26.55 -10.02 -10.89
C PRO A 122 25.82 -11.30 -10.47
N ASP A 123 26.52 -12.44 -10.45
CA ASP A 123 25.93 -13.74 -10.07
C ASP A 123 25.63 -13.78 -8.57
N GLU A 124 26.54 -13.28 -7.72
CA GLU A 124 26.34 -13.18 -6.28
C GLU A 124 25.18 -12.22 -5.95
N ALA A 125 25.11 -11.07 -6.64
CA ALA A 125 24.03 -10.11 -6.47
C ALA A 125 22.67 -10.73 -6.86
N CYS A 126 22.60 -11.49 -7.95
CA CYS A 126 21.38 -12.17 -8.36
C CYS A 126 20.96 -13.24 -7.33
N ALA A 127 21.90 -14.05 -6.85
CA ALA A 127 21.63 -15.05 -5.82
C ALA A 127 21.14 -14.40 -4.51
N PHE A 128 21.78 -13.31 -4.10
CA PHE A 128 21.43 -12.55 -2.91
C PHE A 128 20.03 -11.92 -2.99
N VAL A 129 19.70 -11.28 -4.12
CA VAL A 129 18.37 -10.73 -4.37
C VAL A 129 17.31 -11.84 -4.35
N SER A 130 17.60 -13.00 -4.96
CA SER A 130 16.68 -14.14 -4.96
C SER A 130 16.40 -14.64 -3.54
N ASP A 131 17.43 -14.82 -2.70
CA ASP A 131 17.27 -15.25 -1.30
C ASP A 131 16.37 -14.29 -0.52
N LEU A 132 16.65 -12.98 -0.60
CA LEU A 132 15.87 -11.99 0.14
C LEU A 132 14.44 -11.87 -0.38
N ALA A 133 14.23 -11.99 -1.69
CA ALA A 133 12.90 -12.01 -2.29
C ALA A 133 12.08 -13.22 -1.82
N ASP A 134 12.69 -14.42 -1.79
CA ASP A 134 12.05 -15.65 -1.31
C ASP A 134 11.67 -15.55 0.18
N ARG A 135 12.46 -14.80 0.96
CA ARG A 135 12.20 -14.51 2.37
C ARG A 135 11.19 -13.37 2.58
N GLY A 136 10.68 -12.77 1.50
CA GLY A 136 9.57 -11.82 1.53
C GLY A 136 9.95 -10.34 1.45
N CYS A 137 11.23 -10.02 1.19
CA CYS A 137 11.66 -8.68 0.80
C CYS A 137 10.98 -8.29 -0.53
N CYS A 138 10.55 -7.03 -0.65
CA CYS A 138 9.73 -6.59 -1.79
C CYS A 138 10.33 -5.44 -2.60
N GLY A 139 11.59 -5.08 -2.35
CA GLY A 139 12.25 -4.01 -3.09
C GLY A 139 13.75 -3.95 -2.84
N ILE A 140 14.46 -3.28 -3.75
CA ILE A 140 15.90 -3.08 -3.69
C ILE A 140 16.19 -1.59 -3.70
N ARG A 141 16.97 -1.12 -2.72
CA ARG A 141 17.50 0.24 -2.67
C ARG A 141 18.91 0.26 -3.22
N PHE A 142 19.12 1.08 -4.25
CA PHE A 142 20.45 1.49 -4.70
C PHE A 142 20.78 2.82 -4.04
N ASN A 143 21.86 2.87 -3.27
CA ASN A 143 22.30 4.10 -2.58
C ASN A 143 23.54 4.66 -3.28
N PRO A 144 23.43 5.71 -4.12
CA PRO A 144 24.55 6.20 -4.93
C PRO A 144 25.82 6.56 -4.14
N TYR A 145 25.68 6.97 -2.87
CA TYR A 145 26.81 7.30 -2.01
C TYR A 145 27.71 6.11 -1.63
N LEU A 146 27.25 4.88 -1.88
CA LEU A 146 28.01 3.65 -1.61
C LEU A 146 28.64 3.06 -2.87
N TRP A 147 28.36 3.63 -4.04
CA TRP A 147 28.82 3.09 -5.33
C TRP A 147 30.10 3.80 -5.76
N PRO A 148 31.02 3.10 -6.44
CA PRO A 148 32.19 3.74 -7.03
C PRO A 148 31.77 4.77 -8.08
N GLU A 149 32.60 5.78 -8.29
CA GLU A 149 32.44 6.68 -9.44
C GLU A 149 32.54 5.88 -10.74
N GLY A 150 31.66 6.22 -11.69
CA GLY A 150 31.59 5.58 -13.02
C GLY A 150 32.41 6.30 -14.07
#